data_AF-A0A959SVW4-F1
#
_entry.id   AF-A0A959SVW4-F1
#
_cell.length_a   1.000
_cell.length_b   1.000
_cell.length_c   1.000
_cell.angle_alpha   90.00
_cell.angle_beta   90.00
_cell.angle_gamma   90.00
#
_symmetry.space_group_name_H-M   'P 1'
#
loop_
_entity.id
_entity.type
_entity.pdbx_description
1 polymer ?
#
loop_
_entity_poly.entity_id
_entity_poly.type
_entity_poly.pdbx_seq_one_letter_code
_entity_poly.pdbx_strand_id
1 'polypeptide(L)'
;MDFKERYIQYVQQQRLFNATDELLLAVSGGVDSVVLCELCQQAGYQFSIVHCNFKLRGEESDRDEKFVKELGEKYGVEVKVKRFDTEQYANEKRLSIQEAARNLRYQWFEELINQPTDQPINHLLTAHHADDNIETLLMHFFRGTGLHGLTGIPMKNDFIRRPLLSFSKEELLAFAKEHQLEYVEDSSNESSKYTRNFFRNELLPAISKVYPQVKQNLQDNIDRFTEIEKLYQLTTSQLLSKLCRSKENEIHVPVKQLMGYNNRALIYALISKYGFSEKQVDEIEKLSQSDTGKYITSPDDQYRIIKHRHWFIISRTNTQLSQNIIIEVNDKKIDFEEGTLKFETTLNQQPQTSSQVACLDKKNIQYPLLLRKWKTGDYFYPLGMRKKKKLARFFIDNKLSKTEKENAWVLEADKRIIWVIGQRIDDRFKLTDQTKEILEVSFMAK
;
A
#
# COMPACT_ATOMS: atom_id res chain seq x y z
N MET A 1 -4.92 21.23 37.48
CA MET A 1 -5.49 19.94 37.05
C MET A 1 -4.41 18.91 37.30
N ASP A 2 -4.76 17.87 38.04
CA ASP A 2 -3.82 16.79 38.37
C ASP A 2 -3.35 16.08 37.10
N PHE A 3 -2.14 15.49 37.12
CA PHE A 3 -1.55 14.82 35.97
C PHE A 3 -2.45 13.68 35.45
N LYS A 4 -3.05 12.93 36.38
CA LYS A 4 -4.04 11.87 36.09
C LYS A 4 -5.30 12.43 35.41
N GLU A 5 -5.84 13.53 35.90
CA GLU A 5 -7.04 14.15 35.31
C GLU A 5 -6.78 14.58 33.87
N ARG A 6 -5.61 15.19 33.61
CA ARG A 6 -5.17 15.54 32.25
C ARG A 6 -5.08 14.31 31.36
N TYR A 7 -4.54 13.20 31.86
CA TYR A 7 -4.46 11.93 31.13
C TYR A 7 -5.86 11.41 30.74
N ILE A 8 -6.79 11.31 31.71
CA ILE A 8 -8.15 10.81 31.45
C ILE A 8 -8.88 11.71 30.45
N GLN A 9 -8.78 13.03 30.63
CA GLN A 9 -9.40 13.98 29.70
C GLN A 9 -8.81 13.87 28.30
N TYR A 10 -7.49 13.72 28.19
CA TYR A 10 -6.83 13.56 26.91
C TYR A 10 -7.27 12.28 26.18
N VAL A 11 -7.33 11.15 26.89
CA VAL A 11 -7.85 9.87 26.36
C VAL A 11 -9.27 10.02 25.83
N GLN A 12 -10.15 10.71 26.56
CA GLN A 12 -11.54 10.94 26.19
C GLN A 12 -11.69 11.89 25.00
N GLN A 13 -11.04 13.05 25.04
CA GLN A 13 -11.10 14.07 23.97
C GLN A 13 -10.62 13.48 22.64
N GLN A 14 -9.54 12.71 22.69
CA GLN A 14 -8.96 12.08 21.51
C GLN A 14 -9.65 10.77 21.13
N ARG A 15 -10.60 10.27 21.94
CA ARG A 15 -11.31 9.00 21.74
C ARG A 15 -10.34 7.83 21.50
N LEU A 16 -9.33 7.68 22.36
CA LEU A 16 -8.30 6.65 22.18
C LEU A 16 -8.83 5.24 22.45
N PHE A 17 -9.58 5.08 23.53
CA PHE A 17 -10.20 3.84 23.99
C PHE A 17 -11.26 4.17 25.05
N ASN A 18 -12.14 3.22 25.34
CA ASN A 18 -13.20 3.31 26.33
C ASN A 18 -12.86 2.52 27.60
N ALA A 19 -13.62 2.74 28.67
CA ALA A 19 -13.42 2.03 29.94
C ALA A 19 -13.73 0.51 29.87
N THR A 20 -14.53 0.10 28.88
CA THR A 20 -14.91 -1.31 28.66
C THR A 20 -13.98 -2.04 27.70
N ASP A 21 -13.00 -1.34 27.13
CA ASP A 21 -12.08 -1.94 26.17
C ASP A 21 -11.01 -2.75 26.90
N GLU A 22 -10.69 -3.93 26.38
CA GLU A 22 -9.57 -4.75 26.86
C GLU A 22 -8.27 -4.24 26.22
N LEU A 23 -7.35 -3.75 27.04
CA LEU A 23 -6.13 -3.08 26.58
C LEU A 23 -4.89 -3.96 26.72
N LEU A 24 -3.93 -3.78 25.80
CA LEU A 24 -2.65 -4.47 25.84
C LEU A 24 -1.52 -3.44 25.96
N LEU A 25 -0.84 -3.37 27.10
CA LEU A 25 0.22 -2.39 27.35
C LEU A 25 1.58 -2.98 26.97
N ALA A 26 2.26 -2.33 26.01
CA ALA A 26 3.64 -2.65 25.69
C ALA A 26 4.58 -2.03 26.72
N VAL A 27 5.18 -2.87 27.58
CA VAL A 27 6.01 -2.45 28.71
C VAL A 27 7.45 -2.89 28.51
N SER A 28 8.38 -1.92 28.50
CA SER A 28 9.82 -2.20 28.43
C SER A 28 10.47 -2.31 29.80
N GLY A 29 9.81 -1.83 30.86
CA GLY A 29 10.38 -1.69 32.21
C GLY A 29 10.92 -0.29 32.49
N GLY A 30 11.06 0.56 31.46
CA GLY A 30 11.45 1.96 31.62
C GLY A 30 10.34 2.84 32.18
N VAL A 31 10.73 4.00 32.71
CA VAL A 31 9.83 4.96 33.38
C VAL A 31 8.56 5.27 32.59
N ASP A 32 8.65 5.48 31.28
CA ASP A 32 7.49 5.86 30.45
C ASP A 32 6.42 4.77 30.46
N SER A 33 6.86 3.51 30.34
CA SER A 33 5.96 2.36 30.35
C SER A 33 5.40 2.05 31.74
N VAL A 34 6.17 2.29 32.80
CA VAL A 34 5.70 2.13 34.18
C VAL A 34 4.66 3.19 34.52
N VAL A 35 4.89 4.45 34.14
CA VAL A 35 3.91 5.54 34.32
C VAL A 35 2.63 5.24 33.55
N LEU A 36 2.73 4.70 32.33
CA LEU A 36 1.55 4.27 31.57
C LEU A 36 0.74 3.19 32.30
N CYS A 37 1.40 2.19 32.87
CA CYS A 37 0.74 1.15 33.68
C CYS A 37 0.04 1.75 34.90
N GLU A 38 0.74 2.59 35.66
CA GLU A 38 0.20 3.24 36.85
C GLU A 38 -1.04 4.09 36.52
N LEU A 39 -0.98 4.89 35.45
CA LEU A 39 -2.11 5.69 34.98
C LEU A 39 -3.31 4.84 34.56
N CYS A 40 -3.06 3.74 33.84
CA CYS A 40 -4.14 2.82 33.44
C CYS A 40 -4.80 2.16 34.65
N GLN A 41 -4.01 1.70 35.62
CA GLN A 41 -4.49 1.12 36.87
C GLN A 41 -5.32 2.13 37.67
N GLN A 42 -4.79 3.33 37.90
CA GLN A 42 -5.47 4.36 38.68
C GLN A 42 -6.75 4.87 38.01
N ALA A 43 -6.83 4.82 36.69
CA ALA A 43 -8.02 5.19 35.92
C ALA A 43 -9.05 4.05 35.80
N GLY A 44 -8.71 2.84 36.28
CA GLY A 44 -9.62 1.69 36.31
C GLY A 44 -9.84 1.03 34.95
N TYR A 45 -8.88 1.13 34.02
CA TYR A 45 -8.95 0.43 32.75
C TYR A 45 -8.59 -1.05 32.91
N GLN A 46 -9.20 -1.93 32.13
CA GLN A 46 -8.85 -3.35 32.06
C GLN A 46 -7.68 -3.53 31.09
N PHE A 47 -6.60 -4.17 31.57
CA PHE A 47 -5.44 -4.37 30.72
C PHE A 47 -4.58 -5.58 31.11
N SER A 48 -3.83 -6.04 30.11
CA SER A 48 -2.72 -6.99 30.25
C SER A 48 -1.41 -6.38 29.76
N ILE A 49 -0.29 -6.86 30.29
CA ILE A 49 1.06 -6.39 29.95
C ILE A 49 1.70 -7.31 28.92
N VAL A 50 2.40 -6.72 27.94
CA VAL A 50 3.26 -7.44 27.01
C VAL A 50 4.68 -6.92 27.05
N HIS A 51 5.64 -7.84 27.17
CA HIS A 51 7.06 -7.53 27.19
C HIS A 51 7.83 -8.32 26.13
N CYS A 52 8.64 -7.59 25.35
CA CYS A 52 9.53 -8.18 24.35
C CYS A 52 10.95 -8.24 24.90
N ASN A 53 11.46 -9.45 25.17
CA ASN A 53 12.86 -9.65 25.53
C ASN A 53 13.66 -9.98 24.26
N PHE A 54 14.43 -9.01 23.76
CA PHE A 54 15.20 -9.15 22.51
C PHE A 54 16.55 -9.86 22.67
N LYS A 55 16.95 -10.21 23.91
CA LYS A 55 18.24 -10.84 24.28
C LYS A 55 19.49 -10.07 23.83
N LEU A 56 19.39 -8.76 23.62
CA LEU A 56 20.50 -7.94 23.11
C LEU A 56 21.46 -7.46 24.21
N ARG A 57 21.04 -7.45 25.48
CA ARG A 57 21.78 -6.86 26.61
C ARG A 57 22.13 -7.87 27.71
N GLY A 58 22.13 -9.17 27.38
CA GLY A 58 22.46 -10.24 28.32
C GLY A 58 21.64 -10.16 29.61
N GLU A 59 22.32 -10.11 30.76
CA GLU A 59 21.69 -10.06 32.09
C GLU A 59 20.73 -8.88 32.30
N GLU A 60 20.97 -7.73 31.64
CA GLU A 60 20.01 -6.61 31.72
C GLU A 60 18.66 -7.00 31.14
N SER A 61 18.64 -7.77 30.04
CA SER A 61 17.37 -8.19 29.42
C SER A 61 16.59 -9.17 30.31
N ASP A 62 17.29 -10.02 31.06
CA ASP A 62 16.66 -10.93 32.02
C ASP A 62 16.18 -10.19 33.29
N ARG A 63 16.92 -9.17 33.74
CA ARG A 63 16.50 -8.28 34.83
C ARG A 63 15.25 -7.49 34.45
N ASP A 64 15.24 -6.89 33.26
CA ASP A 64 14.10 -6.11 32.75
C ASP A 64 12.85 -7.01 32.65
N GLU A 65 12.99 -8.25 32.14
CA GLU A 65 11.90 -9.23 32.09
C GLU A 65 11.36 -9.57 33.50
N LYS A 66 12.27 -9.80 34.46
CA LYS A 66 11.88 -10.11 35.85
C LYS A 66 11.10 -8.96 36.47
N PHE A 67 11.61 -7.73 36.32
CA PHE A 67 10.95 -6.53 36.82
C PHE A 67 9.54 -6.36 36.24
N VAL A 68 9.34 -6.61 34.95
CA VAL A 68 8.00 -6.49 34.33
C VAL A 68 7.03 -7.56 34.84
N LYS A 69 7.51 -8.77 35.18
CA LYS A 69 6.67 -9.79 35.83
C LYS A 69 6.24 -9.35 37.23
N GLU A 70 7.18 -8.85 38.03
CA GLU A 70 6.90 -8.28 39.36
C GLU A 70 5.90 -7.11 39.28
N LEU A 71 6.02 -6.27 38.24
CA LEU A 71 5.09 -5.18 37.97
C LEU A 71 3.67 -5.68 37.69
N GLY A 72 3.52 -6.77 36.93
CA GLY A 72 2.22 -7.38 36.68
C GLY A 72 1.60 -7.99 37.94
N GLU A 73 2.41 -8.65 38.78
CA GLU A 73 1.98 -9.16 40.08
C GLU A 73 1.50 -8.01 41.00
N LYS A 74 2.23 -6.90 41.04
CA LYS A 74 1.87 -5.70 41.81
C LYS A 74 0.50 -5.14 41.40
N TYR A 75 0.19 -5.13 40.10
CA TYR A 75 -1.08 -4.60 39.60
C TYR A 75 -2.20 -5.65 39.50
N GLY A 76 -1.88 -6.94 39.70
CA GLY A 76 -2.83 -8.04 39.56
C GLY A 76 -3.27 -8.30 38.13
N VAL A 77 -2.38 -8.06 37.15
CA VAL A 77 -2.67 -8.18 35.70
C VAL A 77 -1.83 -9.27 35.04
N GLU A 78 -2.33 -9.84 33.95
CA GLU A 78 -1.60 -10.86 33.18
C GLU A 78 -0.37 -10.24 32.49
N VAL A 79 0.77 -10.94 32.54
CA VAL A 79 2.00 -10.56 31.83
C VAL A 79 2.36 -11.62 30.80
N LYS A 80 2.35 -11.23 29.52
CA LYS A 80 2.81 -12.07 28.41
C LYS A 80 4.21 -11.63 28.02
N VAL A 81 5.14 -12.59 27.99
CA VAL A 81 6.53 -12.34 27.60
C VAL A 81 6.88 -13.19 26.38
N LYS A 82 7.50 -12.57 25.37
CA LYS A 82 8.12 -13.29 24.26
C LYS A 82 9.60 -12.94 24.17
N ARG A 83 10.42 -13.98 24.15
CA ARG A 83 11.86 -13.90 23.94
C ARG A 83 12.16 -14.08 22.46
N PHE A 84 12.95 -13.18 21.90
CA PHE A 84 13.31 -13.18 20.47
C PHE A 84 14.79 -13.45 20.26
N ASP A 85 15.12 -14.13 19.17
CA ASP A 85 16.48 -14.23 18.66
C ASP A 85 16.73 -13.12 17.62
N THR A 86 16.97 -11.91 18.12
CA THR A 86 17.00 -10.70 17.29
C THR A 86 18.20 -10.66 16.37
N GLU A 87 19.37 -11.14 16.82
CA GLU A 87 20.60 -11.16 16.04
C GLU A 87 20.50 -12.12 14.86
N GLN A 88 19.98 -13.33 15.09
CA GLN A 88 19.74 -14.29 14.02
C GLN A 88 18.79 -13.70 12.96
N TYR A 89 17.67 -13.12 13.39
CA TYR A 89 16.69 -12.52 12.47
C TYR A 89 17.27 -11.35 11.67
N ALA A 90 18.05 -10.48 12.31
CA ALA A 90 18.71 -9.34 11.66
C ALA A 90 19.67 -9.80 10.55
N ASN A 91 20.46 -10.85 10.83
CA ASN A 91 21.40 -11.44 9.88
C ASN A 91 20.69 -12.10 8.69
N GLU A 92 19.65 -12.88 8.95
CA GLU A 92 18.86 -13.56 7.89
C GLU A 92 18.16 -12.57 6.96
N LYS A 93 17.61 -11.49 7.51
CA LYS A 93 16.87 -10.46 6.74
C LYS A 93 17.74 -9.31 6.25
N ARG A 94 19.03 -9.28 6.60
CA ARG A 94 19.98 -8.18 6.33
C ARG A 94 19.44 -6.82 6.77
N LEU A 95 18.85 -6.78 7.97
CA LEU A 95 18.30 -5.58 8.58
C LEU A 95 19.22 -5.08 9.69
N SER A 96 19.10 -3.80 10.03
CA SER A 96 19.70 -3.32 11.28
C SER A 96 19.03 -3.96 12.50
N ILE A 97 19.76 -4.08 13.61
CA ILE A 97 19.23 -4.67 14.86
C ILE A 97 17.96 -3.93 15.34
N GLN A 98 17.88 -2.61 15.15
CA GLN A 98 16.72 -1.81 15.54
C GLN A 98 15.50 -2.10 14.65
N GLU A 99 15.70 -2.23 13.34
CA GLU A 99 14.62 -2.61 12.42
C GLU A 99 14.15 -4.03 12.67
N ALA A 100 15.08 -4.97 12.92
CA ALA A 100 14.76 -6.34 13.30
C ALA A 100 13.92 -6.40 14.58
N ALA A 101 14.36 -5.73 15.65
CA ALA A 101 13.61 -5.66 16.91
C ALA A 101 12.23 -5.01 16.72
N ARG A 102 12.14 -3.95 15.90
CA ARG A 102 10.88 -3.30 15.59
C ARG A 102 9.92 -4.23 14.84
N ASN A 103 10.41 -4.93 13.81
CA ASN A 103 9.61 -5.85 13.02
C ASN A 103 9.09 -7.01 13.87
N LEU A 104 9.96 -7.67 14.64
CA LEU A 104 9.61 -8.76 15.53
C LEU A 104 8.56 -8.34 16.58
N ARG A 105 8.73 -7.13 17.15
CA ARG A 105 7.78 -6.55 18.10
C ARG A 105 6.39 -6.40 17.51
N TYR A 106 6.28 -5.73 16.37
CA TYR A 106 4.98 -5.44 15.78
C TYR A 106 4.31 -6.67 15.18
N GLN A 107 5.08 -7.62 14.64
CA GLN A 107 4.56 -8.93 14.22
C GLN A 107 3.92 -9.67 15.40
N TRP A 108 4.59 -9.71 16.56
CA TRP A 108 4.01 -10.34 17.73
C TRP A 108 2.80 -9.58 18.30
N PHE A 109 2.80 -8.25 18.27
CA PHE A 109 1.64 -7.47 18.68
C PHE A 109 0.43 -7.75 17.80
N GLU A 110 0.63 -7.85 16.48
CA GLU A 110 -0.42 -8.21 15.53
C GLU A 110 -0.92 -9.64 15.76
N GLU A 111 -0.03 -10.61 16.06
CA GLU A 111 -0.41 -11.96 16.47
C GLU A 111 -1.31 -11.94 17.71
N LEU A 112 -0.97 -11.16 18.73
CA LEU A 112 -1.73 -11.09 19.99
C LEU A 112 -3.10 -10.44 19.81
N ILE A 113 -3.19 -9.37 19.01
CA ILE A 113 -4.45 -8.66 18.76
C ILE A 113 -5.42 -9.53 17.95
N ASN A 114 -4.90 -10.34 17.03
CA ASN A 114 -5.73 -11.19 16.16
C ASN A 114 -6.03 -12.58 16.74
N GLN A 115 -5.55 -12.90 17.96
CA GLN A 115 -5.87 -14.17 18.61
C GLN A 115 -7.36 -14.25 18.96
N PRO A 116 -8.06 -15.33 18.59
CA PRO A 116 -9.46 -15.51 18.97
C PRO A 116 -9.56 -15.81 20.47
N THR A 117 -10.11 -14.85 21.23
CA THR A 117 -10.32 -14.93 22.68
C THR A 117 -11.77 -14.56 23.01
N ASP A 118 -12.28 -15.05 24.14
CA ASP A 118 -13.64 -14.71 24.62
C ASP A 118 -13.78 -13.21 24.96
N GLN A 119 -12.65 -12.55 25.22
CA GLN A 119 -12.52 -11.10 25.38
C GLN A 119 -11.54 -10.58 24.32
N PRO A 120 -12.03 -10.04 23.19
CA PRO A 120 -11.16 -9.57 22.12
C PRO A 120 -10.39 -8.32 22.58
N ILE A 121 -9.07 -8.35 22.43
CA ILE A 121 -8.22 -7.20 22.73
C ILE A 121 -8.53 -6.09 21.72
N ASN A 122 -8.93 -4.93 22.23
CA ASN A 122 -9.35 -3.83 21.36
C ASN A 122 -8.14 -3.01 20.89
N HIS A 123 -7.23 -2.71 21.81
CA HIS A 123 -6.17 -1.72 21.58
C HIS A 123 -4.84 -2.10 22.25
N LEU A 124 -3.73 -1.82 21.55
CA LEU A 124 -2.38 -1.89 22.10
C LEU A 124 -1.86 -0.49 22.45
N LEU A 125 -1.48 -0.27 23.69
CA LEU A 125 -0.95 1.00 24.16
C LEU A 125 0.58 0.96 24.16
N THR A 126 1.19 2.05 23.71
CA THR A 126 2.65 2.26 23.80
C THR A 126 2.94 3.59 24.48
N ALA A 127 4.01 3.61 25.27
CA ALA A 127 4.41 4.76 26.09
C ALA A 127 5.20 5.85 25.35
N HIS A 128 4.91 6.06 24.05
CA HIS A 128 5.54 7.16 23.32
C HIS A 128 5.05 8.50 23.86
N HIS A 129 5.97 9.42 24.10
CA HIS A 129 5.73 10.71 24.73
C HIS A 129 6.04 11.91 23.80
N ALA A 130 5.89 13.15 24.30
CA ALA A 130 6.06 14.35 23.49
C ALA A 130 7.48 14.49 22.91
N ASP A 131 8.53 14.22 23.70
CA ASP A 131 9.91 14.27 23.20
C ASP A 131 10.18 13.24 22.09
N ASP A 132 9.59 12.03 22.20
CA ASP A 132 9.66 11.03 21.13
C ASP A 132 9.05 11.55 19.82
N ASN A 133 7.99 12.35 19.94
CA ASN A 133 7.30 12.98 18.84
C ASN A 133 8.17 14.07 18.20
N ILE A 134 8.80 14.90 19.02
CA ILE A 134 9.75 15.95 18.60
C ILE A 134 10.97 15.33 17.89
N GLU A 135 11.56 14.29 18.44
CA GLU A 135 12.66 13.55 17.80
C GLU A 135 12.25 13.04 16.42
N THR A 136 11.04 12.46 16.33
CA THR A 136 10.51 11.91 15.08
C THR A 136 10.27 13.02 14.05
N LEU A 137 9.68 14.15 14.47
CA LEU A 137 9.52 15.34 13.62
C LEU A 137 10.87 15.79 13.05
N LEU A 138 11.88 15.99 13.90
CA LEU A 138 13.18 16.48 13.46
C LEU A 138 13.85 15.49 12.49
N MET A 139 13.82 14.20 12.80
CA MET A 139 14.35 13.16 11.91
C MET A 139 13.64 13.17 10.54
N HIS A 140 12.31 13.33 10.52
CA HIS A 140 11.52 13.42 9.28
C HIS A 140 11.81 14.71 8.50
N PHE A 141 11.95 15.83 9.21
CA PHE A 141 12.29 17.12 8.63
C PHE A 141 13.64 17.08 7.89
N PHE A 142 14.71 16.60 8.55
CA PHE A 142 16.03 16.52 7.92
C PHE A 142 16.13 15.44 6.83
N ARG A 143 15.25 14.43 6.84
CA ARG A 143 15.13 13.44 5.76
C ARG A 143 14.37 13.97 4.54
N GLY A 144 13.65 15.08 4.66
CA GLY A 144 12.87 15.67 3.58
C GLY A 144 11.54 14.95 3.34
N THR A 145 10.78 14.66 4.40
CA THR A 145 9.42 14.12 4.27
C THR A 145 8.39 15.22 3.99
N GLY A 146 7.29 14.90 3.30
CA GLY A 146 6.15 15.81 3.13
C GLY A 146 5.38 16.10 4.43
N LEU A 147 4.28 16.87 4.32
CA LEU A 147 3.46 17.36 5.44
C LEU A 147 3.07 16.25 6.44
N HIS A 148 2.62 15.10 5.94
CA HIS A 148 2.26 13.95 6.77
C HIS A 148 3.42 13.46 7.65
N GLY A 149 4.66 13.49 7.16
CA GLY A 149 5.83 13.12 7.99
C GLY A 149 6.10 14.14 9.10
N LEU A 150 5.72 15.40 8.89
CA LEU A 150 5.89 16.49 9.85
C LEU A 150 4.78 16.54 10.91
N THR A 151 3.75 15.69 10.84
CA THR A 151 2.80 15.53 11.95
C THR A 151 3.35 14.63 13.06
N GLY A 152 4.60 14.18 12.94
CA GLY A 152 5.28 13.36 13.95
C GLY A 152 4.71 11.93 14.03
N ILE A 153 4.66 11.38 15.24
CA ILE A 153 4.14 10.05 15.52
C ILE A 153 2.60 10.10 15.53
N PRO A 154 1.90 9.26 14.75
CA PRO A 154 0.44 9.24 14.77
C PRO A 154 -0.08 8.76 16.12
N MET A 155 -1.03 9.49 16.70
CA MET A 155 -1.62 9.15 18.00
C MET A 155 -2.41 7.82 17.96
N LYS A 156 -3.06 7.55 16.82
CA LYS A 156 -3.76 6.29 16.51
C LYS A 156 -3.17 5.71 15.24
N ASN A 157 -2.82 4.44 15.27
CA ASN A 157 -2.40 3.70 14.08
C ASN A 157 -2.90 2.27 14.17
N ASP A 158 -3.90 1.92 13.36
CA ASP A 158 -4.60 0.62 13.43
C ASP A 158 -5.07 0.30 14.86
N PHE A 159 -4.55 -0.77 15.47
CA PHE A 159 -4.84 -1.17 16.85
C PHE A 159 -3.98 -0.41 17.89
N ILE A 160 -2.97 0.34 17.48
CA ILE A 160 -2.03 1.03 18.39
C ILE A 160 -2.60 2.37 18.86
N ARG A 161 -2.45 2.66 20.15
CA ARG A 161 -2.78 3.92 20.81
C ARG A 161 -1.57 4.46 21.59
N ARG A 162 -1.38 5.78 21.57
CA ARG A 162 -0.26 6.46 22.23
C ARG A 162 -0.79 7.56 23.16
N PRO A 163 -1.28 7.19 24.35
CA PRO A 163 -1.96 8.15 25.23
C PRO A 163 -0.99 9.13 25.91
N LEU A 164 0.31 8.83 25.96
CA LEU A 164 1.32 9.71 26.55
C LEU A 164 1.89 10.77 25.59
N LEU A 165 1.44 10.81 24.33
CA LEU A 165 2.08 11.61 23.28
C LEU A 165 2.03 13.13 23.51
N SER A 166 1.12 13.60 24.36
CA SER A 166 0.99 15.02 24.74
C SER A 166 1.74 15.38 26.04
N PHE A 167 2.42 14.42 26.66
CA PHE A 167 3.11 14.61 27.94
C PHE A 167 4.62 14.56 27.73
N SER A 168 5.34 15.48 28.34
CA SER A 168 6.81 15.56 28.26
C SER A 168 7.47 14.50 29.13
N LYS A 169 8.71 14.15 28.79
CA LYS A 169 9.54 13.26 29.60
C LYS A 169 9.71 13.79 31.02
N GLU A 170 9.86 15.10 31.16
CA GLU A 170 9.99 15.77 32.45
C GLU A 170 8.74 15.58 33.33
N GLU A 171 7.54 15.68 32.76
CA GLU A 171 6.30 15.41 33.49
C GLU A 171 6.18 13.94 33.91
N LEU A 172 6.57 12.99 33.05
CA LEU A 172 6.55 11.57 33.36
C LEU A 172 7.50 11.23 34.53
N LEU A 173 8.70 11.82 34.54
CA LEU A 173 9.67 11.66 35.63
C LEU A 173 9.15 12.27 36.94
N ALA A 174 8.52 13.45 36.87
CA ALA A 174 7.93 14.09 38.04
C ALA A 174 6.83 13.22 38.65
N PHE A 175 5.93 12.68 37.81
CA PHE A 175 4.86 11.77 38.25
C PHE A 175 5.42 10.47 38.85
N ALA A 176 6.41 9.86 38.20
CA ALA A 176 7.06 8.65 38.72
C ALA A 176 7.69 8.88 40.10
N LYS A 177 8.33 10.04 40.30
CA LYS A 177 8.92 10.42 41.58
C LYS A 177 7.86 10.67 42.66
N GLU A 178 6.78 11.37 42.33
CA GLU A 178 5.68 11.67 43.24
C GLU A 178 5.01 10.39 43.74
N HIS A 179 4.79 9.42 42.84
CA HIS A 179 4.18 8.13 43.15
C HIS A 179 5.18 7.05 43.59
N GLN A 180 6.46 7.40 43.76
CA GLN A 180 7.54 6.48 44.16
C GLN A 180 7.57 5.20 43.31
N LEU A 181 7.42 5.36 41.99
CA LEU A 181 7.44 4.26 41.05
C LEU A 181 8.87 3.78 40.85
N GLU A 182 9.08 2.49 41.04
CA GLU A 182 10.30 1.81 40.62
C GLU A 182 10.26 1.60 39.11
N TYR A 183 11.40 1.76 38.45
CA TYR A 183 11.57 1.50 37.03
C TYR A 183 13.02 1.14 36.74
N VAL A 184 13.26 0.54 35.58
CA VAL A 184 14.58 0.13 35.14
C VAL A 184 15.12 1.12 34.10
N GLU A 185 16.38 1.50 34.26
CA GLU A 185 17.08 2.32 33.27
C GLU A 185 17.90 1.46 32.32
N ASP A 186 17.80 1.79 31.02
CA ASP A 186 18.53 1.15 29.94
C ASP A 186 19.83 1.90 29.68
N SER A 187 20.96 1.21 29.86
CA SER A 187 22.31 1.74 29.67
C SER A 187 22.57 2.20 28.22
N SER A 188 21.83 1.66 27.23
CA SER A 188 21.95 2.04 25.84
C SER A 188 21.42 3.44 25.52
N ASN A 189 20.63 4.05 26.41
CA ASN A 189 20.13 5.42 26.26
C ASN A 189 21.23 6.47 26.34
N GLU A 190 22.35 6.16 27.00
CA GLU A 190 23.49 7.07 27.12
C GLU A 190 24.31 7.16 25.83
N SER A 191 24.22 6.17 24.95
CA SER A 191 25.01 6.11 23.72
C SER A 191 24.38 6.95 22.60
N SER A 192 25.09 7.95 22.08
CA SER A 192 24.71 8.70 20.86
C SER A 192 24.92 7.92 19.54
N LYS A 193 25.27 6.63 19.59
CA LYS A 193 25.60 5.83 18.39
C LYS A 193 24.47 5.79 17.36
N TYR A 194 23.22 5.87 17.83
CA TYR A 194 22.04 5.80 16.99
C TYR A 194 21.50 7.19 16.68
N THR A 195 20.96 7.39 15.47
CA THR A 195 20.43 8.68 15.02
C THR A 195 19.45 9.27 16.02
N ARG A 196 18.51 8.48 16.55
CA ARG A 196 17.54 8.97 17.53
C ARG A 196 18.19 9.47 18.82
N ASN A 197 19.17 8.73 19.34
CA ASN A 197 19.90 9.11 20.55
C ASN A 197 20.77 10.34 20.31
N PHE A 198 21.39 10.50 19.14
CA PHE A 198 22.11 11.73 18.77
C PHE A 198 21.18 12.95 18.79
N PHE A 199 19.96 12.83 18.25
CA PHE A 199 18.99 13.93 18.26
C PHE A 199 18.59 14.31 19.70
N ARG A 200 18.40 13.31 20.57
CA ARG A 200 18.07 13.48 21.98
C ARG A 200 19.22 14.06 22.82
N ASN A 201 20.41 13.50 22.69
CA ASN A 201 21.53 13.74 23.60
C ASN A 201 22.41 14.92 23.15
N GLU A 202 22.43 15.24 21.86
CA GLU A 202 23.33 16.26 21.31
C GLU A 202 22.57 17.41 20.64
N LEU A 203 21.72 17.11 19.66
CA LEU A 203 21.07 18.13 18.83
C LEU A 203 20.06 18.97 19.62
N LEU A 204 19.08 18.33 20.28
CA LEU A 204 18.06 19.04 21.04
C LEU A 204 18.68 19.90 22.16
N PRO A 205 19.62 19.40 22.97
CA PRO A 205 20.33 20.22 23.97
C PRO A 205 21.09 21.39 23.35
N ALA A 206 21.77 21.19 22.21
CA ALA A 206 22.48 22.27 21.52
C ALA A 206 21.53 23.37 21.04
N ILE A 207 20.38 23.01 20.46
CA ILE A 207 19.38 23.99 20.01
C ILE A 207 18.74 24.68 21.22
N SER A 208 18.52 23.95 22.32
CA SER A 208 17.91 24.48 23.54
C SER A 208 18.76 25.56 24.22
N LYS A 209 20.09 25.53 24.03
CA LYS A 209 20.98 26.61 24.50
C LYS A 209 20.70 27.95 23.82
N VAL A 210 20.27 27.93 22.55
CA VAL A 210 19.97 29.14 21.77
C VAL A 210 18.48 29.49 21.87
N TYR A 211 17.62 28.48 21.86
CA TYR A 211 16.17 28.60 21.92
C TYR A 211 15.62 27.78 23.11
N PRO A 212 15.57 28.37 24.32
CA PRO A 212 15.14 27.65 25.53
C PRO A 212 13.75 27.00 25.42
N GLN A 213 12.86 27.58 24.62
CA GLN A 213 11.50 27.08 24.39
C GLN A 213 11.38 26.14 23.18
N VAL A 214 12.49 25.63 22.64
CA VAL A 214 12.48 24.83 21.40
C VAL A 214 11.55 23.61 21.49
N LYS A 215 11.54 22.89 22.62
CA LYS A 215 10.67 21.71 22.79
C LYS A 215 9.19 22.09 22.64
N GLN A 216 8.75 23.14 23.34
CA GLN A 216 7.37 23.62 23.25
C GLN A 216 7.04 24.12 21.84
N ASN A 217 7.93 24.91 21.23
CA ASN A 217 7.73 25.42 19.87
C ASN A 217 7.63 24.28 18.83
N LEU A 218 8.41 23.22 19.00
CA LEU A 218 8.33 22.04 18.12
C LEU A 218 7.02 21.29 18.35
N GLN A 219 6.58 21.12 19.59
CA GLN A 219 5.28 20.51 19.89
C GLN A 219 4.11 21.32 19.30
N ASP A 220 4.10 22.65 19.48
CA ASP A 220 3.08 23.53 18.90
C ASP A 220 3.06 23.44 17.36
N ASN A 221 4.23 23.28 16.72
CA ASN A 221 4.32 23.09 15.29
C ASN A 221 3.76 21.72 14.85
N ILE A 222 3.99 20.65 15.60
CA ILE A 222 3.38 19.34 15.35
C ILE A 222 1.87 19.45 15.37
N ASP A 223 1.30 20.15 16.35
CA ASP A 223 -0.14 20.35 16.47
C ASP A 223 -0.69 21.15 15.29
N ARG A 224 -0.01 22.26 14.90
CA ARG A 224 -0.36 23.04 13.70
C ARG A 224 -0.32 22.21 12.43
N PHE A 225 0.75 21.44 12.21
CA PHE A 225 0.86 20.57 11.04
C PHE A 225 -0.20 19.49 11.02
N THR A 226 -0.56 18.94 12.18
CA THR A 226 -1.64 17.96 12.31
C THR A 226 -2.99 18.54 11.91
N GLU A 227 -3.32 19.75 12.35
CA GLU A 227 -4.57 20.43 11.96
C GLU A 227 -4.58 20.80 10.47
N ILE A 228 -3.45 21.26 9.92
CA ILE A 228 -3.33 21.54 8.48
C ILE A 228 -3.48 20.25 7.67
N GLU A 229 -2.89 19.14 8.10
CA GLU A 229 -3.01 17.84 7.45
C GLU A 229 -4.47 17.35 7.43
N LYS A 230 -5.23 17.53 8.53
CA LYS A 230 -6.66 17.22 8.56
C LYS A 230 -7.45 18.03 7.52
N LEU A 231 -7.20 19.34 7.44
CA LEU A 231 -7.84 20.21 6.45
C LEU A 231 -7.45 19.83 5.01
N TYR A 232 -6.18 19.50 4.81
CA TYR A 232 -5.65 19.02 3.54
C TYR A 232 -6.32 17.72 3.11
N GLN A 233 -6.42 16.72 4.00
CA GLN A 233 -7.09 15.45 3.73
C GLN A 233 -8.58 15.63 3.44
N LEU A 234 -9.27 16.52 4.17
CA LEU A 234 -10.68 16.84 3.91
C LEU A 234 -10.85 17.43 2.50
N THR A 235 -10.06 18.45 2.18
CA THR A 235 -10.15 19.17 0.90
C THR A 235 -9.80 18.26 -0.27
N THR A 236 -8.68 17.53 -0.19
CA THR A 236 -8.27 16.60 -1.24
C THR A 236 -9.29 15.47 -1.42
N SER A 237 -9.86 14.92 -0.35
CA SER A 237 -10.90 13.90 -0.45
C SER A 237 -12.16 14.41 -1.16
N GLN A 238 -12.57 15.65 -0.89
CA GLN A 238 -13.69 16.29 -1.58
C GLN A 238 -13.41 16.59 -3.06
N LEU A 239 -12.20 17.00 -3.41
CA LEU A 239 -11.82 17.24 -4.80
C LEU A 239 -11.72 15.91 -5.57
N LEU A 240 -11.08 14.91 -4.97
CA LEU A 240 -10.90 13.60 -5.59
C LEU A 240 -12.22 12.86 -5.79
N SER A 241 -13.19 12.98 -4.87
CA SER A 241 -14.51 12.37 -5.05
C SER A 241 -15.30 12.97 -6.21
N LYS A 242 -15.07 14.24 -6.54
CA LYS A 242 -15.66 14.91 -7.72
C LYS A 242 -14.92 14.57 -9.02
N LEU A 243 -13.61 14.37 -8.95
CA LEU A 243 -12.75 14.10 -10.11
C LEU A 243 -12.75 12.64 -10.55
N CYS A 244 -12.71 11.71 -9.59
CA CYS A 244 -12.57 10.30 -9.85
C CYS A 244 -13.90 9.65 -10.20
N ARG A 245 -13.91 8.84 -11.26
CA ARG A 245 -15.06 8.02 -11.65
C ARG A 245 -14.68 6.56 -11.49
N SER A 246 -15.35 5.87 -10.57
CA SER A 246 -15.16 4.43 -10.40
C SER A 246 -15.95 3.67 -11.46
N LYS A 247 -15.31 2.71 -12.12
CA LYS A 247 -15.95 1.79 -13.07
C LYS A 247 -15.36 0.40 -12.87
N GLU A 248 -16.17 -0.53 -12.38
CA GLU A 248 -15.74 -1.90 -12.05
C GLU A 248 -14.53 -1.88 -11.09
N ASN A 249 -13.34 -2.30 -11.57
CA ASN A 249 -12.07 -2.34 -10.83
C ASN A 249 -11.10 -1.23 -11.24
N GLU A 250 -11.56 -0.23 -11.99
CA GLU A 250 -10.75 0.87 -12.50
C GLU A 250 -11.22 2.22 -11.99
N ILE A 251 -10.28 3.14 -11.87
CA ILE A 251 -10.56 4.54 -11.50
C ILE A 251 -10.14 5.44 -12.64
N HIS A 252 -11.12 6.17 -13.17
CA HIS A 252 -10.98 7.03 -14.33
C HIS A 252 -10.91 8.48 -13.87
N VAL A 253 -9.82 9.16 -14.21
CA VAL A 253 -9.58 10.55 -13.82
C VAL A 253 -9.39 11.41 -15.07
N PRO A 254 -10.18 12.49 -15.28
CA PRO A 254 -10.01 13.36 -16.43
C PRO A 254 -8.69 14.14 -16.34
N VAL A 255 -7.78 13.91 -17.29
CA VAL A 255 -6.41 14.48 -17.27
C VAL A 255 -6.45 16.00 -17.25
N LYS A 256 -7.27 16.62 -18.12
CA LYS A 256 -7.38 18.08 -18.19
C LYS A 256 -7.91 18.71 -16.91
N GLN A 257 -8.83 18.04 -16.21
CA GLN A 257 -9.36 18.57 -14.96
C GLN A 257 -8.34 18.44 -13.84
N LEU A 258 -7.69 17.28 -13.71
CA LEU A 258 -6.64 17.07 -12.70
C LEU A 258 -5.48 18.06 -12.89
N MET A 259 -4.96 18.17 -14.11
CA MET A 259 -3.86 19.08 -14.42
C MET A 259 -4.28 20.55 -14.32
N GLY A 260 -5.56 20.87 -14.56
CA GLY A 260 -6.09 22.23 -14.44
C GLY A 260 -6.03 22.83 -13.04
N TYR A 261 -5.90 22.02 -11.99
CA TYR A 261 -5.67 22.53 -10.63
C TYR A 261 -4.24 23.05 -10.42
N ASN A 262 -3.29 22.72 -11.30
CA ASN A 262 -1.87 23.11 -11.20
C ASN A 262 -1.28 22.86 -9.79
N ASN A 263 -1.68 21.75 -9.16
CA ASN A 263 -1.33 21.45 -7.78
C ASN A 263 -0.75 20.03 -7.65
N ARG A 264 0.56 19.96 -7.42
CA ARG A 264 1.30 18.71 -7.25
C ARG A 264 0.85 17.90 -6.03
N ALA A 265 0.45 18.57 -4.95
CA ALA A 265 -0.06 17.90 -3.76
C ALA A 265 -1.37 17.14 -4.08
N LEU A 266 -2.26 17.72 -4.90
CA LEU A 266 -3.47 17.02 -5.35
C LEU A 266 -3.15 15.78 -6.20
N ILE A 267 -2.15 15.86 -7.09
CA ILE A 267 -1.70 14.70 -7.86
C ILE A 267 -1.15 13.63 -6.92
N TYR A 268 -0.31 14.01 -5.96
CA TYR A 268 0.22 13.08 -4.98
C TYR A 268 -0.89 12.43 -4.13
N ALA A 269 -1.85 13.21 -3.64
CA ALA A 269 -3.01 12.72 -2.87
C ALA A 269 -3.88 11.73 -3.65
N LEU A 270 -3.93 11.83 -4.99
CA LEU A 270 -4.58 10.86 -5.85
C LEU A 270 -3.78 9.55 -5.88
N ILE A 271 -2.50 9.62 -6.22
CA ILE A 271 -1.70 8.44 -6.56
C ILE A 271 -1.20 7.69 -5.31
N SER A 272 -1.02 8.37 -4.18
CA SER A 272 -0.54 7.77 -2.93
C SER A 272 -1.49 6.69 -2.39
N LYS A 273 -2.79 6.81 -2.68
CA LYS A 273 -3.81 5.80 -2.36
C LYS A 273 -3.59 4.45 -3.05
N TYR A 274 -2.75 4.42 -4.09
CA TYR A 274 -2.42 3.24 -4.88
C TYR A 274 -0.93 2.87 -4.78
N GLY A 275 -0.24 3.33 -3.73
CA GLY A 275 1.15 2.96 -3.45
C GLY A 275 2.21 3.74 -4.23
N PHE A 276 1.84 4.72 -5.05
CA PHE A 276 2.81 5.54 -5.78
C PHE A 276 3.54 6.51 -4.84
N SER A 277 4.84 6.73 -5.11
CA SER A 277 5.67 7.63 -4.32
C SER A 277 5.57 9.09 -4.80
N GLU A 278 5.93 10.04 -3.93
CA GLU A 278 5.92 11.47 -4.27
C GLU A 278 6.85 11.81 -5.45
N LYS A 279 7.94 11.06 -5.62
CA LYS A 279 8.87 11.21 -6.76
C LYS A 279 8.21 10.91 -8.11
N GLN A 280 7.15 10.11 -8.13
CA GLN A 280 6.42 9.74 -9.35
C GLN A 280 5.41 10.81 -9.79
N VAL A 281 5.23 11.90 -9.03
CA VAL A 281 4.40 13.03 -9.48
C VAL A 281 4.95 13.63 -10.78
N ASP A 282 6.27 13.74 -10.92
CA ASP A 282 6.91 14.21 -12.16
C ASP A 282 6.61 13.28 -13.34
N GLU A 283 6.56 11.98 -13.09
CA GLU A 283 6.22 10.98 -14.10
C GLU A 283 4.76 11.09 -14.54
N ILE A 284 3.84 11.36 -13.61
CA ILE A 284 2.42 11.61 -13.92
C ILE A 284 2.24 12.87 -14.75
N GLU A 285 2.96 13.96 -14.42
CA GLU A 285 2.94 15.19 -15.21
C GLU A 285 3.44 14.93 -16.63
N LYS A 286 4.54 14.19 -16.80
CA LYS A 286 5.04 13.77 -18.13
C LYS A 286 4.05 12.86 -18.86
N LEU A 287 3.44 11.91 -18.15
CA LEU A 287 2.42 11.00 -18.69
C LEU A 287 1.17 11.75 -19.18
N SER A 288 0.84 12.89 -18.56
CA SER A 288 -0.28 13.73 -19.00
C SER A 288 -0.11 14.25 -20.44
N GLN A 289 1.15 14.46 -20.85
CA GLN A 289 1.54 15.00 -22.15
C GLN A 289 1.86 13.90 -23.18
N SER A 290 1.87 12.63 -22.76
CA SER A 290 2.24 11.54 -23.65
C SER A 290 1.08 11.02 -24.51
N ASP A 291 1.47 10.23 -25.52
CA ASP A 291 0.54 9.45 -26.33
C ASP A 291 -0.30 8.48 -25.49
N THR A 292 -1.44 8.09 -26.05
CA THR A 292 -2.32 7.08 -25.46
C THR A 292 -1.63 5.72 -25.43
N GLY A 293 -1.74 5.00 -24.33
CA GLY A 293 -1.18 3.67 -24.13
C GLY A 293 0.04 3.63 -23.22
N LYS A 294 0.73 4.76 -23.01
CA LYS A 294 1.81 4.83 -22.02
C LYS A 294 1.27 4.69 -20.60
N TYR A 295 2.08 4.14 -19.72
CA TYR A 295 1.71 3.92 -18.32
C TYR A 295 2.91 4.05 -17.39
N ILE A 296 2.61 4.19 -16.11
CA ILE A 296 3.58 4.08 -15.02
C ILE A 296 3.05 3.08 -13.98
N THR A 297 3.94 2.40 -13.26
CA THR A 297 3.60 1.42 -12.23
C THR A 297 3.98 1.91 -10.84
N SER A 298 3.27 1.42 -9.82
CA SER A 298 3.66 1.65 -8.43
C SER A 298 4.97 0.91 -8.13
N PRO A 299 5.77 1.35 -7.13
CA PRO A 299 7.06 0.72 -6.82
C PRO A 299 6.96 -0.76 -6.42
N ASP A 300 5.81 -1.17 -5.88
CA ASP A 300 5.48 -2.56 -5.52
C ASP A 300 4.81 -3.35 -6.66
N ASP A 301 4.69 -2.73 -7.84
CA ASP A 301 4.04 -3.24 -9.05
C ASP A 301 2.60 -3.74 -8.85
N GLN A 302 1.90 -3.28 -7.80
CA GLN A 302 0.51 -3.65 -7.56
C GLN A 302 -0.48 -2.87 -8.42
N TYR A 303 -0.14 -1.64 -8.78
CA TYR A 303 -0.99 -0.72 -9.51
C TYR A 303 -0.28 -0.08 -10.69
N ARG A 304 -1.05 0.33 -11.69
CA ARG A 304 -0.59 1.11 -12.83
C ARG A 304 -1.52 2.26 -13.14
N ILE A 305 -0.97 3.34 -13.69
CA ILE A 305 -1.70 4.50 -14.18
C ILE A 305 -1.45 4.61 -15.69
N ILE A 306 -2.48 4.39 -16.49
CA ILE A 306 -2.41 4.39 -17.96
C ILE A 306 -2.99 5.69 -18.50
N LYS A 307 -2.31 6.30 -19.47
CA LYS A 307 -2.85 7.39 -20.27
C LYS A 307 -3.74 6.83 -21.38
N HIS A 308 -5.05 7.10 -21.34
CA HIS A 308 -5.96 6.75 -22.42
C HIS A 308 -6.78 7.96 -22.87
N ARG A 309 -6.40 8.55 -24.02
CA ARG A 309 -6.98 9.79 -24.58
C ARG A 309 -6.98 10.91 -23.54
N HIS A 310 -8.15 11.31 -23.04
CA HIS A 310 -8.34 12.40 -22.08
C HIS A 310 -8.38 11.92 -20.62
N TRP A 311 -8.08 10.65 -20.38
CA TRP A 311 -8.23 9.99 -19.08
C TRP A 311 -6.92 9.40 -18.60
N PHE A 312 -6.70 9.48 -17.29
CA PHE A 312 -5.88 8.52 -16.57
C PHE A 312 -6.78 7.38 -16.10
N ILE A 313 -6.32 6.15 -16.30
CA ILE A 313 -6.98 4.94 -15.83
C ILE A 313 -6.04 4.29 -14.81
N ILE A 314 -6.49 4.24 -13.57
CA ILE A 314 -5.80 3.57 -12.47
C ILE A 314 -6.38 2.17 -12.33
N SER A 315 -5.55 1.15 -12.42
CA SER A 315 -5.95 -0.27 -12.31
C SER A 315 -4.87 -1.07 -11.58
N ARG A 316 -5.21 -2.25 -11.03
CA ARG A 316 -4.17 -3.17 -10.53
C ARG A 316 -3.33 -3.69 -11.71
N THR A 317 -2.03 -3.87 -11.51
CA THR A 317 -1.14 -4.47 -12.53
C THR A 317 -1.53 -5.93 -12.78
N ASN A 318 -1.89 -6.64 -11.69
CA ASN A 318 -2.33 -8.04 -11.70
C ASN A 318 -3.85 -8.22 -11.81
N THR A 319 -4.60 -7.23 -12.32
CA THR A 319 -5.99 -7.51 -12.68
C THR A 319 -5.99 -8.48 -13.86
N GLN A 320 -6.14 -9.78 -13.59
CA GLN A 320 -6.83 -10.67 -14.52
C GLN A 320 -8.13 -9.97 -14.90
N LEU A 321 -8.32 -9.71 -16.21
CA LEU A 321 -9.34 -8.87 -16.84
C LEU A 321 -8.89 -7.46 -17.28
N SER A 322 -7.77 -7.38 -17.98
CA SER A 322 -7.66 -6.54 -19.19
C SER A 322 -6.69 -7.20 -20.17
N GLN A 323 -7.12 -8.33 -20.74
CA GLN A 323 -6.36 -9.15 -21.67
C GLN A 323 -6.22 -8.54 -23.07
N ASN A 324 -6.07 -7.22 -23.14
CA ASN A 324 -5.81 -6.51 -24.39
C ASN A 324 -4.30 -6.55 -24.64
N ILE A 325 -3.84 -7.59 -25.33
CA ILE A 325 -2.45 -7.74 -25.75
C ILE A 325 -2.29 -7.02 -27.09
N ILE A 326 -1.42 -6.01 -27.12
CA ILE A 326 -1.06 -5.28 -28.33
C ILE A 326 0.07 -6.06 -29.01
N ILE A 327 -0.07 -6.30 -30.31
CA ILE A 327 0.88 -7.06 -31.13
C ILE A 327 1.37 -6.13 -32.24
N GLU A 328 2.67 -5.87 -32.24
CA GLU A 328 3.35 -5.04 -33.23
C GLU A 328 3.78 -5.86 -34.45
N VAL A 329 4.13 -5.17 -35.54
CA VAL A 329 4.48 -5.81 -36.82
C VAL A 329 5.68 -6.77 -36.74
N ASN A 330 6.57 -6.56 -35.76
CA ASN A 330 7.78 -7.34 -35.57
C ASN A 330 7.60 -8.54 -34.61
N ASP A 331 6.45 -8.65 -33.96
CA ASP A 331 6.19 -9.71 -33.00
C ASP A 331 5.93 -11.03 -33.73
N LYS A 332 6.86 -11.98 -33.58
CA LYS A 332 6.76 -13.30 -34.20
C LYS A 332 6.04 -14.32 -33.34
N LYS A 333 5.99 -14.10 -32.03
CA LYS A 333 5.42 -15.04 -31.06
C LYS A 333 4.83 -14.26 -29.88
N ILE A 334 3.61 -14.60 -29.49
CA ILE A 334 2.89 -14.00 -28.36
C ILE A 334 2.29 -15.10 -27.50
N ASP A 335 2.68 -15.14 -26.23
CA ASP A 335 2.13 -16.06 -25.24
C ASP A 335 0.97 -15.38 -24.48
N PHE A 336 -0.14 -16.09 -24.29
CA PHE A 336 -1.34 -15.63 -23.60
C PHE A 336 -2.01 -16.75 -22.79
N GLU A 337 -3.12 -16.46 -22.11
CA GLU A 337 -3.75 -17.38 -21.13
C GLU A 337 -4.01 -18.80 -21.69
N GLU A 338 -4.47 -18.89 -22.94
CA GLU A 338 -4.87 -20.17 -23.56
C GLU A 338 -3.76 -20.83 -24.39
N GLY A 339 -2.60 -20.20 -24.55
CA GLY A 339 -1.49 -20.76 -25.33
C GLY A 339 -0.64 -19.71 -26.05
N THR A 340 -0.15 -20.06 -27.23
CA THR A 340 0.81 -19.25 -28.00
C THR A 340 0.27 -18.95 -29.40
N LEU A 341 0.35 -17.69 -29.83
CA LEU A 341 0.22 -17.29 -31.23
C LEU A 341 1.59 -17.13 -31.88
N LYS A 342 1.77 -17.68 -33.08
CA LYS A 342 2.95 -17.52 -33.93
C LYS A 342 2.55 -16.79 -35.21
N PHE A 343 3.31 -15.76 -35.59
CA PHE A 343 3.05 -14.91 -36.74
C PHE A 343 4.14 -15.10 -37.79
N GLU A 344 3.76 -15.46 -39.01
CA GLU A 344 4.68 -15.60 -40.14
C GLU A 344 4.09 -14.91 -41.37
N THR A 345 4.94 -14.20 -42.13
CA THR A 345 4.55 -13.71 -43.46
C THR A 345 5.06 -14.70 -44.50
N THR A 346 4.18 -15.18 -45.36
CA THR A 346 4.51 -16.09 -46.46
C THR A 346 3.97 -15.57 -47.80
N LEU A 347 4.61 -16.00 -48.88
CA LEU A 347 4.17 -15.79 -50.26
C LEU A 347 3.46 -17.03 -50.83
N ASN A 348 3.43 -18.14 -50.06
CA ASN A 348 2.83 -19.39 -50.50
C ASN A 348 1.30 -19.31 -50.42
N GLN A 349 0.64 -19.32 -51.57
CA GLN A 349 -0.81 -19.13 -51.71
C GLN A 349 -1.65 -20.37 -51.37
N GLN A 350 -1.07 -21.43 -50.82
CA GLN A 350 -1.83 -22.61 -50.39
C GLN A 350 -2.36 -22.42 -48.95
N PRO A 351 -3.68 -22.18 -48.75
CA PRO A 351 -4.22 -22.01 -47.41
C PRO A 351 -4.22 -23.34 -46.65
N GLN A 352 -3.76 -23.30 -45.40
CA GLN A 352 -4.04 -24.38 -44.45
C GLN A 352 -5.52 -24.35 -44.06
N THR A 353 -6.16 -25.52 -43.98
CA THR A 353 -7.60 -25.68 -43.69
C THR A 353 -7.91 -25.86 -42.20
N SER A 354 -6.91 -25.73 -41.33
CA SER A 354 -7.07 -25.89 -39.88
C SER A 354 -7.71 -24.65 -39.25
N SER A 355 -8.66 -24.85 -38.31
CA SER A 355 -9.23 -23.73 -37.53
C SER A 355 -8.21 -23.09 -36.58
N GLN A 356 -7.09 -23.76 -36.32
CA GLN A 356 -5.98 -23.29 -35.50
C GLN A 356 -5.02 -22.35 -36.26
N VAL A 357 -5.19 -22.23 -37.57
CA VAL A 357 -4.34 -21.39 -38.42
C VAL A 357 -5.19 -20.43 -39.22
N ALA A 358 -4.94 -19.13 -39.02
CA ALA A 358 -5.56 -18.08 -39.82
C ALA A 358 -4.63 -17.63 -40.94
N CYS A 359 -5.04 -17.87 -42.18
CA CYS A 359 -4.38 -17.30 -43.37
C CYS A 359 -5.14 -16.05 -43.80
N LEU A 360 -4.50 -14.88 -43.67
CA LEU A 360 -5.14 -13.58 -43.89
C LEU A 360 -4.39 -12.77 -44.95
N ASP A 361 -5.13 -12.06 -45.81
CA ASP A 361 -4.52 -11.14 -46.78
C ASP A 361 -3.90 -9.94 -46.05
N LYS A 362 -2.58 -9.87 -46.05
CA LYS A 362 -1.80 -8.87 -45.31
C LYS A 362 -2.09 -7.44 -45.79
N LYS A 363 -2.51 -7.25 -47.05
CA LYS A 363 -2.81 -5.93 -47.62
C LYS A 363 -3.87 -5.16 -46.83
N ASN A 364 -4.83 -5.89 -46.23
CA ASN A 364 -5.95 -5.29 -45.52
C ASN A 364 -5.74 -5.19 -44.00
N ILE A 365 -4.57 -5.62 -43.50
CA ILE A 365 -4.25 -5.67 -42.07
C ILE A 365 -3.42 -4.43 -41.70
N GLN A 366 -3.90 -3.70 -40.68
CA GLN A 366 -3.18 -2.57 -40.11
C GLN A 366 -2.75 -2.91 -38.69
N TYR A 367 -1.49 -2.65 -38.39
CA TYR A 367 -0.90 -2.78 -37.06
C TYR A 367 -1.09 -1.50 -36.23
N PRO A 368 -1.10 -1.59 -34.89
CA PRO A 368 -0.94 -2.82 -34.11
C PRO A 368 -2.21 -3.69 -34.11
N LEU A 369 -2.03 -5.01 -33.97
CA LEU A 369 -3.14 -5.92 -33.73
C LEU A 369 -3.48 -5.95 -32.25
N LEU A 370 -4.72 -6.25 -31.94
CA LEU A 370 -5.22 -6.37 -30.58
C LEU A 370 -5.76 -7.78 -30.37
N LEU A 371 -5.07 -8.57 -29.55
CA LEU A 371 -5.55 -9.84 -29.04
C LEU A 371 -6.32 -9.57 -27.75
N ARG A 372 -7.59 -9.98 -27.68
CA ARG A 372 -8.47 -9.76 -26.52
C ARG A 372 -9.57 -10.79 -26.39
N LYS A 373 -10.18 -10.90 -25.21
CA LYS A 373 -11.47 -11.60 -25.08
C LYS A 373 -12.56 -10.89 -25.88
N TRP A 374 -13.50 -11.67 -26.40
CA TRP A 374 -14.67 -11.10 -27.06
C TRP A 374 -15.53 -10.30 -26.06
N LYS A 375 -16.31 -9.34 -26.55
CA LYS A 375 -17.23 -8.54 -25.73
C LYS A 375 -18.64 -8.54 -26.33
N THR A 376 -19.63 -8.32 -25.46
CA THR A 376 -21.03 -8.16 -25.89
C THR A 376 -21.15 -7.03 -26.91
N GLY A 377 -21.74 -7.34 -28.06
CA GLY A 377 -21.87 -6.40 -29.18
C GLY A 377 -20.84 -6.62 -30.31
N ASP A 378 -19.79 -7.41 -30.07
CA ASP A 378 -18.84 -7.78 -31.12
C ASP A 378 -19.52 -8.53 -32.26
N TYR A 379 -19.03 -8.27 -33.46
CA TYR A 379 -19.48 -8.89 -34.69
C TYR A 379 -18.33 -9.07 -35.67
N PHE A 380 -18.51 -10.04 -36.56
CA PHE A 380 -17.60 -10.28 -37.68
C PHE A 380 -18.39 -10.85 -38.86
N TYR A 381 -17.72 -11.08 -39.98
CA TYR A 381 -18.27 -11.72 -41.17
C TYR A 381 -17.62 -13.10 -41.28
N PRO A 382 -18.21 -14.18 -40.76
CA PRO A 382 -17.56 -15.49 -40.80
C PRO A 382 -17.22 -15.90 -42.23
N LEU A 383 -16.04 -16.47 -42.45
CA LEU A 383 -15.63 -16.98 -43.76
C LEU A 383 -16.74 -17.79 -44.45
N GLY A 384 -17.07 -17.42 -45.69
CA GLY A 384 -18.14 -18.05 -46.48
C GLY A 384 -19.55 -17.49 -46.24
N MET A 385 -19.72 -16.55 -45.29
CA MET A 385 -20.99 -15.88 -45.02
C MET A 385 -20.96 -14.41 -45.46
N ARG A 386 -21.92 -14.01 -46.31
CA ARG A 386 -22.01 -12.62 -46.82
C ARG A 386 -22.62 -11.62 -45.82
N LYS A 387 -23.21 -12.09 -44.72
CA LYS A 387 -23.91 -11.23 -43.74
C LYS A 387 -23.13 -11.12 -42.44
N LYS A 388 -23.19 -9.93 -41.84
CA LYS A 388 -22.66 -9.63 -40.50
C LYS A 388 -23.32 -10.56 -39.46
N LYS A 389 -22.51 -11.13 -38.57
CA LYS A 389 -22.95 -12.01 -37.48
C LYS A 389 -22.40 -11.54 -36.14
N LYS A 390 -23.26 -11.45 -35.13
CA LYS A 390 -22.83 -11.19 -33.74
C LYS A 390 -22.08 -12.40 -33.20
N LEU A 391 -20.97 -12.18 -32.48
CA LEU A 391 -20.18 -13.28 -31.90
C LEU A 391 -21.00 -14.14 -30.92
N ALA A 392 -21.82 -13.51 -30.09
CA ALA A 392 -22.73 -14.24 -29.20
C ALA A 392 -23.61 -15.25 -29.95
N ARG A 393 -24.12 -14.87 -31.14
CA ARG A 393 -24.93 -15.77 -31.96
C ARG A 393 -24.07 -16.83 -32.67
N PHE A 394 -22.88 -16.45 -33.14
CA PHE A 394 -21.92 -17.40 -33.68
C PHE A 394 -21.57 -18.50 -32.68
N PHE A 395 -21.33 -18.17 -31.41
CA PHE A 395 -21.04 -19.16 -30.38
C PHE A 395 -22.24 -20.06 -30.04
N ILE A 396 -23.46 -19.51 -30.07
CA ILE A 396 -24.68 -20.32 -29.91
C ILE A 396 -24.82 -21.32 -31.05
N ASP A 397 -24.64 -20.88 -32.30
CA ASP A 397 -24.80 -21.75 -33.46
C ASP A 397 -23.72 -22.86 -33.52
N ASN A 398 -22.53 -22.59 -32.96
CA ASN A 398 -21.46 -23.60 -32.79
C ASN A 398 -21.57 -24.40 -31.47
N LYS A 399 -22.67 -24.25 -30.71
CA LYS A 399 -22.96 -24.99 -29.48
C LYS A 399 -21.92 -24.84 -28.35
N LEU A 400 -21.24 -23.69 -28.26
CA LEU A 400 -20.33 -23.43 -27.15
C LEU A 400 -21.09 -23.28 -25.82
N SER A 401 -20.55 -23.89 -24.78
CA SER A 401 -20.95 -23.71 -23.39
C SER A 401 -20.74 -22.27 -22.93
N LYS A 402 -21.28 -21.94 -21.74
CA LYS A 402 -21.11 -20.61 -21.15
C LYS A 402 -19.63 -20.32 -20.85
N THR A 403 -18.91 -21.29 -20.32
CA THR A 403 -17.48 -21.19 -20.00
C THR A 403 -16.63 -21.00 -21.26
N GLU A 404 -16.90 -21.78 -22.32
CA GLU A 404 -16.18 -21.64 -23.61
C GLU A 404 -16.43 -20.28 -24.27
N LYS A 405 -17.62 -19.71 -24.10
CA LYS A 405 -17.91 -18.34 -24.53
C LYS A 405 -17.07 -17.35 -23.72
N GLU A 406 -17.10 -17.43 -22.39
CA GLU A 406 -16.36 -16.51 -21.52
C GLU A 406 -14.84 -16.55 -21.76
N ASN A 407 -14.31 -17.67 -22.27
CA ASN A 407 -12.90 -17.84 -22.61
C ASN A 407 -12.56 -17.65 -24.09
N ALA A 408 -13.50 -17.22 -24.93
CA ALA A 408 -13.23 -17.02 -26.36
C ALA A 408 -12.40 -15.76 -26.63
N TRP A 409 -11.31 -15.94 -27.37
CA TRP A 409 -10.40 -14.87 -27.78
C TRP A 409 -10.61 -14.44 -29.23
N VAL A 410 -10.34 -13.17 -29.52
CA VAL A 410 -10.40 -12.58 -30.85
C VAL A 410 -9.13 -11.78 -31.14
N LEU A 411 -8.70 -11.84 -32.38
CA LEU A 411 -7.69 -10.97 -32.95
C LEU A 411 -8.38 -9.84 -33.73
N GLU A 412 -8.00 -8.61 -33.45
CA GLU A 412 -8.61 -7.39 -34.02
C GLU A 412 -7.54 -6.54 -34.71
N ALA A 413 -7.85 -6.04 -35.90
CA ALA A 413 -7.06 -5.05 -36.64
C ALA A 413 -7.97 -3.86 -36.96
N ASP A 414 -7.58 -2.64 -36.58
CA ASP A 414 -8.35 -1.41 -36.87
C ASP A 414 -9.86 -1.56 -36.53
N LYS A 415 -10.15 -1.95 -35.28
CA LYS A 415 -11.52 -2.16 -34.75
C LYS A 415 -12.34 -3.22 -35.48
N ARG A 416 -11.72 -4.03 -36.34
CA ARG A 416 -12.35 -5.14 -37.06
C ARG A 416 -11.76 -6.45 -36.56
N ILE A 417 -12.62 -7.34 -36.09
CA ILE A 417 -12.22 -8.72 -35.76
C ILE A 417 -11.77 -9.40 -37.07
N ILE A 418 -10.54 -9.91 -37.07
CA ILE A 418 -9.94 -10.61 -38.21
C ILE A 418 -9.96 -12.13 -38.01
N TRP A 419 -9.94 -12.58 -36.75
CA TRP A 419 -10.00 -14.00 -36.41
C TRP A 419 -10.60 -14.22 -35.03
N VAL A 420 -11.51 -15.19 -34.92
CA VAL A 420 -11.89 -15.80 -33.65
C VAL A 420 -10.92 -16.96 -33.41
N ILE A 421 -10.04 -16.81 -32.43
CA ILE A 421 -8.88 -17.69 -32.21
C ILE A 421 -9.32 -19.15 -32.09
N GLY A 422 -8.64 -20.04 -32.84
CA GLY A 422 -8.94 -21.48 -32.87
C GLY A 422 -10.25 -21.85 -33.59
N GLN A 423 -10.97 -20.87 -34.14
CA GLN A 423 -12.30 -21.08 -34.74
C GLN A 423 -12.37 -20.61 -36.20
N ARG A 424 -12.57 -19.31 -36.47
CA ARG A 424 -12.93 -18.85 -37.82
C ARG A 424 -12.48 -17.43 -38.12
N ILE A 425 -11.94 -17.22 -39.32
CA ILE A 425 -11.51 -15.90 -39.81
C ILE A 425 -12.70 -15.06 -40.31
N ASP A 426 -12.47 -13.76 -40.41
CA ASP A 426 -13.39 -12.82 -41.05
C ASP A 426 -13.20 -12.81 -42.59
N ASP A 427 -14.29 -12.98 -43.33
CA ASP A 427 -14.36 -13.10 -44.80
C ASP A 427 -13.74 -11.89 -45.51
N ARG A 428 -13.72 -10.71 -44.88
CA ARG A 428 -13.10 -9.50 -45.45
C ARG A 428 -11.58 -9.57 -45.53
N PHE A 429 -10.96 -10.51 -44.80
CA PHE A 429 -9.52 -10.71 -44.73
C PHE A 429 -9.09 -12.03 -45.39
N LYS A 430 -10.00 -12.70 -46.11
CA LYS A 430 -9.70 -13.95 -46.80
C LYS A 430 -8.69 -13.76 -47.93
N LEU A 431 -8.04 -14.86 -48.30
CA LEU A 431 -7.19 -14.90 -49.49
C LEU A 431 -8.05 -14.77 -50.77
N THR A 432 -7.51 -14.07 -51.75
CA THR A 432 -8.07 -13.93 -53.10
C THR A 432 -6.97 -14.18 -54.13
N ASP A 433 -7.33 -14.33 -55.40
CA ASP A 433 -6.35 -14.47 -56.48
C ASP A 433 -5.40 -13.26 -56.61
N GLN A 434 -5.75 -12.14 -55.98
CA GLN A 434 -4.94 -10.91 -55.96
C GLN A 434 -4.02 -10.79 -54.73
N THR A 435 -4.07 -11.75 -53.81
CA THR A 435 -3.30 -11.70 -52.56
C THR A 435 -1.82 -11.94 -52.84
N LYS A 436 -0.98 -10.96 -52.50
CA LYS A 436 0.48 -10.98 -52.73
C LYS A 436 1.28 -11.44 -51.51
N GLU A 437 0.84 -11.05 -50.31
CA GLU A 437 1.46 -11.43 -49.05
C GLU A 437 0.39 -11.96 -48.10
N ILE A 438 0.72 -13.06 -47.41
CA ILE A 438 -0.18 -13.73 -46.48
C ILE A 438 0.40 -13.60 -45.08
N LEU A 439 -0.43 -13.13 -44.14
CA LEU A 439 -0.16 -13.26 -42.72
C LEU A 439 -0.74 -14.60 -42.25
N GLU A 440 0.13 -15.51 -41.87
CA GLU A 440 -0.23 -16.76 -41.21
C GLU A 440 -0.13 -16.57 -39.69
N VAL A 441 -1.23 -16.83 -38.98
CA VAL A 441 -1.28 -16.81 -37.53
C VAL A 441 -1.65 -18.20 -37.03
N SER A 442 -0.71 -18.87 -36.38
CA SER A 442 -0.88 -20.21 -35.84
C SER A 442 -1.10 -20.17 -34.33
N PHE A 443 -2.19 -20.80 -33.86
CA PHE A 443 -2.49 -20.96 -32.43
C PHE A 443 -2.09 -22.36 -31.95
N MET A 444 -1.25 -22.40 -30.93
CA MET A 444 -0.88 -23.60 -30.19
C MET A 444 -1.50 -23.51 -28.80
N ALA A 445 -2.53 -24.32 -28.54
CA ALA A 445 -3.16 -24.40 -27.23
C ALA A 445 -2.17 -24.94 -26.19
N LYS A 446 -2.32 -24.49 -24.94
CA LYS A 446 -1.47 -24.88 -23.82
C LYS A 446 -1.74 -26.30 -23.31
#